data_AF-A0A969LLJ5-F1
#
_entry.id   AF-A0A969LLJ5-F1
#
_cell.length_a   1.000
_cell.length_b   1.000
_cell.length_c   1.000
_cell.angle_alpha   90.00
_cell.angle_beta   90.00
_cell.angle_gamma   90.00
#
_symmetry.space_group_name_H-M   'P 1'
#
loop_
_entity.id
_entity.type
_entity.pdbx_description
1 polymer ?
#
loop_
_entity_poly.entity_id
_entity_poly.type
_entity_poly.pdbx_seq_one_letter_code
_entity_poly.pdbx_strand_id
1 'polypeptide(L)'
;MTDGQWVITSFIDNGTDITSDFSGYKFQYFSNRTVDAIKNGSVEKTGSWEGNASNLSIWASFPGAAYPLMMIDGTWLITNNSWTFVEAKKRWEPM
;
A
#
# COMPACT_ATOMS: atom_id res chain seq x y z
N MET A 1 4.93 -7.71 -8.90
CA MET A 1 4.43 -6.47 -8.26
C MET A 1 4.37 -5.28 -9.21
N THR A 2 5.23 -5.16 -10.23
CA THR A 2 5.24 -4.00 -11.16
C THR A 2 4.32 -4.12 -12.38
N ASP A 3 3.57 -5.22 -12.49
CA ASP A 3 2.62 -5.41 -13.58
C ASP A 3 1.20 -5.33 -13.02
N GLY A 4 0.39 -4.47 -13.63
CA GLY A 4 -0.99 -4.20 -13.23
C GLY A 4 -1.19 -3.20 -12.07
N GLN A 5 -2.47 -2.86 -11.89
CA GLN A 5 -2.97 -1.98 -10.83
C GLN A 5 -3.54 -2.81 -9.69
N TRP A 6 -3.21 -2.43 -8.46
CA TRP A 6 -3.65 -3.09 -7.23
C TRP A 6 -4.74 -2.29 -6.54
N VAL A 7 -5.66 -2.99 -5.87
CA VAL A 7 -6.71 -2.38 -5.04
C VAL A 7 -6.64 -2.94 -3.63
N ILE A 8 -7.05 -2.14 -2.67
CA ILE A 8 -7.21 -2.59 -1.29
C ILE A 8 -8.54 -3.32 -1.19
N THR A 9 -8.49 -4.60 -0.83
CA THR A 9 -9.68 -5.46 -0.64
C THR A 9 -10.06 -5.64 0.83
N SER A 10 -9.12 -5.40 1.74
CA SER A 10 -9.34 -5.35 3.19
C SER A 10 -8.28 -4.47 3.86
N PHE A 11 -8.69 -3.60 4.77
CA PHE A 11 -7.80 -2.79 5.59
C PHE A 11 -8.39 -2.59 6.99
N ILE A 12 -7.79 -3.27 7.96
CA ILE A 12 -8.18 -3.20 9.37
C ILE A 12 -7.15 -2.39 10.13
N ASP A 13 -7.54 -1.22 10.66
CA ASP A 13 -6.71 -0.40 11.53
C ASP A 13 -7.20 -0.50 12.97
N ASN A 14 -6.35 -0.99 13.88
CA ASN A 14 -6.66 -1.12 15.31
C ASN A 14 -8.02 -1.81 15.60
N GLY A 15 -8.41 -2.79 14.77
CA GLY A 15 -9.67 -3.53 14.88
C GLY A 15 -10.86 -2.88 14.18
N THR A 16 -10.71 -1.70 13.60
CA THR A 16 -11.73 -1.02 12.79
C THR A 16 -11.51 -1.32 11.32
N ASP A 17 -12.54 -1.79 10.63
CA ASP A 17 -12.52 -1.95 9.19
C ASP A 17 -12.74 -0.59 8.51
N ILE A 18 -11.72 -0.10 7.82
CA ILE A 18 -11.75 1.15 7.04
C ILE A 18 -11.59 0.88 5.54
N THR A 19 -11.83 -0.35 5.10
CA THR A 19 -11.68 -0.76 3.69
C THR A 19 -12.47 0.13 2.73
N SER A 20 -13.67 0.56 3.13
CA SER A 20 -14.53 1.43 2.33
C SER A 20 -13.89 2.75 1.94
N ASP A 21 -12.96 3.25 2.75
CA ASP A 21 -12.42 4.59 2.59
C ASP A 21 -11.44 4.64 1.41
N PHE A 22 -10.85 3.49 1.09
CA PHE A 22 -10.00 3.30 -0.09
C PHE A 22 -10.81 3.05 -1.38
N SER A 23 -12.14 3.18 -1.36
CA SER A 23 -12.95 3.05 -2.57
C SER A 23 -12.52 4.05 -3.65
N GLY A 24 -12.40 3.55 -4.89
CA GLY A 24 -11.96 4.34 -6.05
C GLY A 24 -10.44 4.49 -6.18
N TYR A 25 -9.65 4.04 -5.21
CA TYR A 25 -8.19 3.98 -5.34
C TYR A 25 -7.73 2.75 -6.09
N LYS A 26 -6.68 2.96 -6.88
CA LYS A 26 -5.84 1.93 -7.48
C LYS A 26 -4.38 2.32 -7.30
N PHE A 27 -3.50 1.34 -7.17
CA PHE A 27 -2.08 1.53 -6.92
C PHE A 27 -1.26 0.90 -8.04
N GLN A 28 -0.47 1.70 -8.75
CA GLN A 28 0.43 1.24 -9.79
C GLN A 28 1.87 1.33 -9.29
N TYR A 29 2.55 0.19 -9.17
CA TYR A 29 3.96 0.13 -8.75
C TYR A 29 4.87 0.08 -9.97
N PHE A 30 5.97 0.82 -9.93
CA PHE A 30 6.94 0.93 -11.01
C PHE A 30 8.33 0.45 -10.59
N SER A 31 9.10 -0.08 -11.54
CA SER A 31 10.45 -0.61 -11.31
C SER A 31 11.49 0.43 -10.87
N ASN A 32 11.20 1.71 -11.08
CA ASN A 32 11.99 2.85 -10.61
C ASN A 32 11.71 3.23 -9.13
N ARG A 33 11.01 2.37 -8.38
CA ARG A 33 10.65 2.56 -6.96
C ARG A 33 9.63 3.68 -6.69
N THR A 34 8.88 4.11 -7.71
CA THR A 34 7.71 4.98 -7.53
C THR A 34 6.42 4.17 -7.52
N VAL A 35 5.39 4.70 -6.85
CA VAL A 35 4.04 4.14 -6.84
C VAL A 35 3.02 5.26 -7.02
N ASP A 36 2.10 5.10 -7.97
CA ASP A 36 1.01 6.05 -8.16
C ASP A 36 -0.24 5.59 -7.41
N ALA A 37 -0.77 6.48 -6.58
CA ALA A 37 -2.14 6.39 -6.05
C ALA A 37 -3.08 7.06 -7.04
N ILE A 38 -3.85 6.24 -7.75
CA ILE A 38 -4.80 6.66 -8.79
C ILE A 38 -6.19 6.62 -8.19
N LYS A 39 -6.85 7.77 -8.08
CA LYS A 39 -8.21 7.89 -7.57
C LYS A 39 -9.15 8.32 -8.68
N ASN A 40 -10.21 7.54 -8.90
CA ASN A 40 -11.20 7.82 -9.94
C ASN A 40 -10.59 8.05 -11.34
N GLY A 41 -9.51 7.32 -11.65
CA GLY A 41 -8.83 7.36 -12.94
C GLY A 41 -7.75 8.44 -13.12
N SER A 42 -7.53 9.30 -12.12
CA SER A 42 -6.45 10.30 -12.14
C SER A 42 -5.42 10.03 -11.05
N VAL A 43 -4.13 10.26 -11.34
CA VAL A 43 -3.08 10.19 -10.32
C VAL A 43 -3.32 11.31 -9.31
N GLU A 44 -3.66 10.94 -8.08
CA GLU A 44 -3.83 11.88 -6.96
C GLU A 44 -2.47 12.20 -6.32
N LYS A 45 -1.61 11.18 -6.20
CA LYS A 45 -0.30 11.31 -5.59
C LYS A 45 0.67 10.25 -6.13
N THR A 46 1.93 10.62 -6.26
CA THR A 46 3.04 9.68 -6.47
C THR A 46 3.84 9.56 -5.18
N GLY A 47 4.05 8.33 -4.74
CA GLY A 47 4.86 7.96 -3.58
C GLY A 47 6.10 7.17 -3.96
N SER A 48 6.80 6.71 -2.94
CA SER A 48 7.94 5.79 -3.06
C SER A 48 7.59 4.44 -2.44
N TRP A 49 8.19 3.37 -2.96
CA TRP A 49 8.05 2.04 -2.38
C TRP A 49 9.35 1.25 -2.44
N GLU A 50 9.49 0.29 -1.54
CA GLU A 50 10.59 -0.67 -1.55
C GLU A 50 10.16 -2.01 -0.96
N GLY A 51 10.36 -3.08 -1.73
CA GLY A 51 10.15 -4.46 -1.26
C GLY A 51 11.46 -5.13 -0.89
N ASN A 52 11.47 -5.89 0.20
CA ASN A 52 12.57 -6.74 0.61
C ASN A 52 12.10 -8.20 0.74
N ALA A 53 12.53 -9.03 -0.20
CA ALA A 53 12.14 -10.44 -0.27
C ALA A 53 12.79 -11.29 0.83
N SER A 54 13.95 -10.90 1.35
CA SER A 54 14.68 -11.67 2.37
C SER A 54 13.98 -11.65 3.72
N ASN A 55 13.28 -10.56 4.05
CA ASN A 55 12.53 -10.41 5.30
C ASN A 55 11.01 -10.28 5.08
N LEU A 56 10.54 -10.54 3.86
CA LEU A 56 9.13 -10.43 3.46
C LEU A 56 8.49 -9.09 3.87
N SER A 57 9.19 -7.98 3.65
CA SER A 57 8.66 -6.65 3.98
C SER A 57 8.44 -5.79 2.74
N ILE A 58 7.49 -4.87 2.85
CA ILE A 58 7.29 -3.81 1.87
C ILE A 58 7.10 -2.49 2.61
N TRP A 59 7.80 -1.45 2.16
CA TRP A 59 7.64 -0.10 2.64
C TRP A 59 7.00 0.76 1.57
N ALA A 60 6.13 1.67 1.99
CA ALA A 60 5.55 2.70 1.14
C ALA A 60 5.53 4.06 1.86
N SER A 61 5.65 5.14 1.10
CA SER A 61 5.45 6.50 1.60
C SER A 61 4.86 7.41 0.53
N PHE A 62 3.82 8.15 0.90
CA PHE A 62 3.16 9.18 0.12
C PHE A 62 3.27 10.53 0.85
N PRO A 63 4.37 11.28 0.67
CA PRO A 63 4.61 12.51 1.42
C PRO A 63 3.47 13.54 1.31
N GLY A 64 2.92 13.94 2.46
CA GLY A 64 1.79 14.88 2.51
C GLY A 64 0.51 14.33 1.87
N ALA A 65 0.31 13.01 1.90
CA ALA A 65 -0.99 12.41 1.63
C ALA A 65 -1.98 12.75 2.74
N ALA A 66 -3.25 12.87 2.37
CA ALA A 66 -4.36 12.99 3.31
C ALA A 66 -4.96 11.61 3.60
N TYR A 67 -5.92 11.57 4.52
CA TYR A 67 -6.76 10.40 4.72
C TYR A 67 -7.48 9.98 3.42
N PRO A 68 -7.62 8.68 3.10
CA PRO A 68 -7.06 7.53 3.82
C PRO A 68 -5.65 7.16 3.36
N LEU A 69 -5.13 7.78 2.30
CA LEU A 69 -3.86 7.41 1.67
C LEU A 69 -2.67 7.49 2.65
N MET A 70 -2.68 8.40 3.62
CA MET A 70 -1.64 8.44 4.65
C MET A 70 -1.58 7.18 5.54
N MET A 71 -2.65 6.39 5.60
CA MET A 71 -2.71 5.20 6.46
C MET A 71 -1.82 4.06 5.92
N ILE A 72 -1.55 4.05 4.61
CA ILE A 72 -0.68 3.04 3.98
C ILE A 72 0.81 3.34 4.14
N ASP A 73 1.17 4.55 4.59
CA ASP A 73 2.56 4.90 4.84
C ASP A 73 3.15 4.04 5.97
N GLY A 74 4.37 3.56 5.75
CA GLY A 74 5.13 2.76 6.69
C GLY A 74 5.58 1.42 6.12
N THR A 75 6.12 0.59 7.02
CA THR A 75 6.62 -0.75 6.69
C THR A 75 5.59 -1.82 7.05
N TRP A 76 5.35 -2.72 6.12
CA TRP A 76 4.38 -3.81 6.19
C TRP A 76 5.12 -5.14 6.08
N LEU A 77 4.82 -6.06 7.00
CA LEU A 77 5.29 -7.44 6.93
C LEU A 77 4.28 -8.27 6.13
N ILE A 78 4.72 -8.81 5.00
CA ILE A 78 3.95 -9.71 4.16
C ILE A 78 3.79 -11.04 4.90
N THR A 79 2.55 -11.43 5.16
CA THR A 79 2.22 -12.68 5.85
C THR A 79 1.77 -13.77 4.91
N ASN A 80 1.28 -13.39 3.73
CA ASN A 80 0.80 -14.30 2.70
C ASN A 80 0.74 -13.56 1.36
N ASN A 81 1.04 -14.24 0.26
CA ASN A 81 0.95 -13.65 -1.07
C ASN A 81 0.87 -14.72 -2.16
N SER A 82 0.39 -14.29 -3.32
CA SER A 82 0.44 -15.04 -4.56
C SER A 82 0.75 -14.09 -5.72
N TRP A 83 0.48 -14.51 -6.94
CA TRP A 83 0.58 -13.67 -8.14
C TRP A 83 -0.49 -12.57 -8.19
N THR A 84 -1.63 -12.79 -7.53
CA THR A 84 -2.82 -11.94 -7.65
C THR A 84 -3.27 -11.30 -6.34
N PHE A 85 -2.60 -11.58 -5.22
CA PHE A 85 -2.91 -10.97 -3.92
C PHE A 85 -1.67 -10.85 -3.03
N VAL A 86 -1.74 -9.91 -2.09
CA VAL A 86 -0.79 -9.73 -1.00
C VAL A 86 -1.58 -9.44 0.27
N GLU A 87 -1.27 -10.14 1.35
CA GLU A 87 -1.73 -9.84 2.69
C GLU A 87 -0.53 -9.43 3.53
N ALA A 88 -0.66 -8.32 4.25
CA ALA A 88 0.41 -7.80 5.07
C ALA A 88 -0.13 -7.19 6.36
N LYS A 89 0.72 -7.16 7.39
CA LYS A 89 0.43 -6.51 8.67
C LYS A 89 1.39 -5.36 8.88
N LYS A 90 0.88 -4.22 9.34
CA LYS A 90 1.73 -3.07 9.66
C LYS A 90 2.73 -3.51 10.72
N ARG A 91 4.02 -3.32 10.43
CA ARG A 91 5.08 -3.67 11.38
C ARG A 91 5.04 -2.62 12.48
N TRP A 92 4.73 -3.05 13.70
CA TRP A 92 4.89 -2.21 14.88
C TRP A 92 6.39 -1.96 15.09
N GLU A 93 6.81 -0.70 15.03
CA GLU A 93 8.09 -0.27 15.61
C GLU A 93 7.79 0.32 17.00
N PRO A 94 8.29 -0.28 18.10
CA PRO A 94 8.26 0.41 19.38
C PRO A 94 9.11 1.67 19.27
N MET A 95 8.52 2.82 19.58
CA MET A 95 9.25 4.08 19.76
C MET A 95 10.20 4.00 20.96
#